data_AF-A0A512BHS9-F1
#
_entry.id   AF-A0A512BHS9-F1
#
_cell.length_a   1.000
_cell.length_b   1.000
_cell.length_c   1.000
_cell.angle_alpha   90.00
_cell.angle_beta   90.00
_cell.angle_gamma   90.00
#
_symmetry.space_group_name_H-M   'P 1'
#
loop_
_entity.id
_entity.type
_entity.pdbx_description
1 polymer ?
#
loop_
_entity_poly.entity_id
_entity_poly.type
_entity_poly.pdbx_seq_one_letter_code
_entity_poly.pdbx_strand_id
1 'polypeptide(L)' 'MADTPTYTLEQLQELIPLSSLEELKLITEIVKTEKALFSTMTMSKILLAISKRTLYLGRNIA' A
#
# COMPACT_ATOMS: atom_id res chain seq x y z
N MET A 1 21.75 8.31 -3.16
CA MET A 1 20.32 8.68 -3.07
C MET A 1 19.60 7.38 -2.77
N ALA A 2 18.92 7.28 -1.63
CA ALA A 2 18.30 6.01 -1.25
C ALA A 2 17.20 5.69 -2.27
N ASP A 3 17.35 4.57 -2.97
CA ASP A 3 16.39 4.00 -3.92
C ASP A 3 15.10 3.64 -3.17
N THR A 4 14.31 4.66 -2.85
CA THR A 4 13.00 4.45 -2.27
C THR A 4 12.14 3.90 -3.40
N PRO A 5 11.64 2.66 -3.28
CA PRO A 5 10.92 2.05 -4.38
C PRO A 5 9.65 2.84 -4.66
N THR A 6 9.54 3.37 -5.87
CA THR A 6 8.32 3.99 -6.38
C THR A 6 7.44 2.91 -6.99
N TYR A 7 6.16 2.90 -6.64
CA TYR A 7 5.22 1.92 -7.18
C TYR A 7 4.22 2.61 -8.10
N THR A 8 3.93 1.99 -9.26
CA THR A 8 2.78 2.40 -10.07
C THR A 8 1.48 1.89 -9.45
N LEU A 9 0.33 2.42 -9.90
CA LEU A 9 -0.97 1.96 -9.44
C LEU A 9 -1.19 0.47 -9.72
N GLU A 10 -0.77 0.00 -10.89
CA GLU A 10 -0.90 -1.40 -11.33
C GLU A 10 -0.07 -2.33 -10.43
N GLN A 11 1.18 -1.94 -10.14
CA GLN A 11 2.04 -2.68 -9.23
C GLN A 11 1.43 -2.77 -7.82
N LEU A 12 0.85 -1.68 -7.32
CA LEU A 12 0.17 -1.70 -6.02
C LEU A 12 -1.04 -2.63 -6.01
N GLN A 13 -1.81 -2.67 -7.11
CA GLN A 13 -2.97 -3.56 -7.23
C GLN A 13 -2.58 -5.04 -7.19
N GLU A 14 -1.42 -5.39 -7.75
CA GLU A 14 -0.88 -6.75 -7.73
C GLU A 14 -0.20 -7.10 -6.41
N LEU A 15 0.53 -6.17 -5.81
CA LEU A 15 1.32 -6.39 -4.60
C LEU A 15 0.45 -6.47 -3.34
N ILE A 16 -0.46 -5.50 -3.13
CA ILE A 16 -1.23 -5.37 -1.88
C ILE A 16 -1.94 -6.69 -1.47
N PRO A 17 -2.59 -7.45 -2.37
CA PRO A 17 -3.24 -8.71 -2.00
C PRO A 17 -2.28 -9.79 -1.50
N LEU A 18 -1.01 -9.76 -1.93
CA LEU A 18 0.00 -10.78 -1.64
C LEU A 18 0.93 -10.37 -0.49
N SER A 19 1.03 -9.07 -0.21
CA SER A 19 1.92 -8.52 0.81
C SER A 19 1.56 -8.96 2.24
N SER A 20 2.62 -9.09 3.03
CA SER A 20 2.63 -9.25 4.49
C SER A 20 2.36 -7.93 5.22
N LEU A 21 2.15 -7.99 6.53
CA LEU A 21 1.90 -6.80 7.35
C LEU A 21 3.05 -5.78 7.32
N GLU A 22 4.29 -6.24 7.29
CA GLU A 22 5.47 -5.36 7.26
C GLU A 22 5.59 -4.65 5.91
N GLU A 23 5.38 -5.39 4.81
CA GLU A 23 5.37 -4.83 3.45
C GLU A 23 4.23 -3.82 3.28
N LEU A 24 3.03 -4.12 3.78
CA LEU A 24 1.89 -3.19 3.72
C LEU A 24 2.15 -1.89 4.47
N LYS A 25 2.88 -1.92 5.59
CA LYS A 25 3.31 -0.71 6.30
C LYS A 25 4.28 0.10 5.45
N LEU A 26 5.25 -0.54 4.83
CA LEU A 26 6.24 0.12 3.98
C LEU A 26 5.59 0.76 2.74
N ILE A 27 4.70 0.03 2.07
CA ILE A 27 3.91 0.52 0.93
C ILE A 27 3.07 1.74 1.33
N THR A 28 2.47 1.71 2.52
CA THR A 28 1.67 2.84 3.04
C THR A 28 2.50 4.12 3.16
N GLU A 29 3.70 4.02 3.71
CA GLU A 29 4.58 5.19 3.89
C GLU A 29 5.09 5.74 2.57
N ILE A 30 5.37 4.88 1.59
CA ILE A 30 5.73 5.29 0.23
C ILE A 30 4.58 6.04 -0.44
N VAL A 31 3.38 5.47 -0.45
CA VAL A 31 2.18 6.08 -1.06
C VAL A 31 1.84 7.43 -0.43
N LYS A 32 2.08 7.59 0.89
CA LYS A 32 1.90 8.88 1.59
C LYS A 32 2.93 9.94 1.21
N THR A 33 4.14 9.51 0.89
CA THR A 33 5.26 10.39 0.54
C THR A 33 5.17 10.82 -0.91
N GLU A 34 4.69 9.94 -1.80
CA GLU A 34 4.55 10.16 -3.24
C GLU A 34 3.25 10.87 -3.65
N LYS A 35 2.87 11.94 -2.93
CA LYS A 35 1.62 12.70 -3.18
C LYS A 35 1.48 13.23 -4.61
N ALA A 36 2.59 13.44 -5.33
CA ALA A 36 2.57 13.93 -6.70
C ALA A 36 2.16 12.86 -7.73
N LEU A 37 2.33 11.56 -7.41
CA LEU A 37 2.06 10.46 -8.32
C LEU A 37 0.61 9.97 -8.24
N PHE A 38 -0.09 10.29 -7.15
CA PHE A 38 -1.45 9.85 -6.91
C PHE A 38 -2.38 11.04 -6.69
N SER A 39 -3.49 11.08 -7.43
CA SER A 39 -4.59 11.96 -7.06
C SER A 39 -5.10 11.60 -5.66
N THR A 40 -5.70 12.56 -4.93
CA THR A 40 -6.30 12.30 -3.61
C THR A 40 -7.30 11.14 -3.64
N MET A 41 -8.07 11.01 -4.73
CA MET A 41 -9.01 9.91 -4.93
C MET A 41 -8.29 8.57 -5.08
N THR A 42 -7.23 8.52 -5.88
CA THR A 42 -6.44 7.31 -6.12
C THR A 42 -5.73 6.87 -4.83
N MET A 43 -5.10 7.82 -4.13
CA MET A 43 -4.44 7.59 -2.85
C MET A 43 -5.42 7.00 -1.81
N SER A 44 -6.62 7.57 -1.70
CA SER A 44 -7.65 7.06 -0.79
C SER A 44 -8.04 5.61 -1.10
N LYS A 45 -8.19 5.27 -2.39
CA LYS A 45 -8.49 3.90 -2.83
C LYS A 45 -7.36 2.91 -2.48
N ILE A 46 -6.11 3.32 -2.69
CA ILE A 46 -4.93 2.50 -2.36
C ILE A 46 -4.89 2.24 -0.85
N LEU A 47 -5.00 3.29 -0.03
CA LEU A 47 -4.98 3.17 1.43
C LEU A 47 -6.12 2.28 1.96
N LEU A 48 -7.30 2.34 1.33
CA LEU A 48 -8.40 1.43 1.64
C LEU A 48 -8.08 -0.03 1.29
N ALA A 49 -7.43 -0.28 0.14
CA ALA A 49 -7.02 -1.62 -0.25
C ALA A 49 -6.00 -2.21 0.74
N ILE A 50 -4.98 -1.43 1.11
CA ILE A 50 -4.01 -1.80 2.15
C ILE A 50 -4.73 -2.10 3.47
N SER A 51 -5.60 -1.20 3.92
CA SER A 51 -6.32 -1.36 5.19
C SER A 51 -7.18 -2.63 5.22
N LYS A 52 -7.87 -2.95 4.12
CA LYS A 52 -8.65 -4.19 3.99
C LYS A 52 -7.76 -5.43 4.12
N ARG A 53 -6.61 -5.44 3.44
CA ARG A 53 -5.67 -6.56 3.53
C ARG A 53 -5.11 -6.71 4.94
N THR A 54 -4.67 -5.62 5.56
CA THR A 54 -4.17 -5.59 6.94
C THR A 54 -5.20 -6.17 7.92
N LEU A 55 -6.47 -5.79 7.79
CA LEU A 55 -7.55 -6.33 8.63
C LEU A 55 -7.79 -7.82 8.39
N TYR A 56 -7.75 -8.28 7.14
CA TYR A 56 -7.87 -9.70 6.81
C TYR A 56 -6.74 -10.52 7.47
N LEU A 57 -5.51 -10.04 7.39
CA LEU A 57 -4.36 -10.68 8.03
C LEU A 57 -4.48 -10.68 9.56
N GLY A 58 -4.90 -9.57 10.16
CA GLY A 58 -5.10 -9.47 11.60
C GLY A 58 -6.23 -10.37 12.14
N ARG A 59 -7.26 -10.64 11.35
CA ARG A 59 -8.36 -11.55 11.72
C ARG A 59 -8.01 -13.04 11.63
N ASN A 60 -7.02 -13.41 10.81
CA ASN A 60 -6.56 -14.80 10.67
C ASN A 60 -5.44 -15.20 11.64
N ILE A 61 -5.06 -14.30 12.56
CA ILE A 61 -4.08 -14.55 13.63
C ILE A 61 -4.78 -14.77 14.99
N ALA A 62 -6.11 -14.60 15.06
CA ALA A 62 -6.93 -14.77 16.26
C ALA A 62 -7.57 -16.15 16.36
#